data_AF-A0A2G6FGX7-F1
#
_entry.id   AF-A0A2G6FGX7-F1
#
_cell.length_a   1.000
_cell.length_b   1.000
_cell.length_c   1.000
_cell.angle_alpha   90.00
_cell.angle_beta   90.00
_cell.angle_gamma   90.00
#
_symmetry.space_group_name_H-M   'P 1'
#
loop_
_entity.id
_entity.type
_entity.pdbx_description
1 polymer ?
#
loop_
_entity_poly.entity_id
_entity_poly.type
_entity_poly.pdbx_seq_one_letter_code
_entity_poly.pdbx_strand_id
1 'polypeptide(L)'
;MKKIYIASVLLSGILFLSVSAVFAYTNITATEAAGLIHAETSLMIVDVREEDEFCDERGHISCAVNYPYNSGQFHKRYEKLLRDAPILLICRSGNRSLQASKYLDSKGYANIYNMLGGMKAWSGETVSCDDPPCMASHLYYPHIASGGGWETEIWLINSNPAQTLSGVLTVYTDGGEAAADPVKIRLAPFARKEIIVGREFAAADRAGYAVFVSDVKSNLFSGGLKFYKEGEFRVAIPAPTDDAADMDEMYLAHIASGQDWWTGVSVLNTADASARMTVEFNTGDSVPLTLAGKEHRSFTIKALFGGSPPENLQSAVIRGADSIVGLELFGSEAASGNHYLSGILLNGNAATSLYFPHMAADGEWWTGIVAYNPSGMMEMITITPFRQDGTVLAAEAISLVLMPAERYTAAFSSLGLPPDTAWLWIRSSEPVSGFELFGTYDGTRLAGYTGVDIAGTEGVFPKLEKDGWTGIAFVNIGGDTAVIRLTAHDDGGRSIAARELRVSPNEKRMGTAEEMFSGSNIAAAAYVHYSSDQKLVAFQLNGSSDGMMLDGQPAQ
;
A
#
# COMPACT_ATOMS: atom_id res chain seq x y z
N MET A 1 -47.46 -1.79 -85.92
CA MET A 1 -46.30 -0.99 -86.38
C MET A 1 -45.98 0.00 -85.28
N LYS A 2 -44.81 0.13 -84.65
CA LYS A 2 -43.44 -0.35 -84.83
C LYS A 2 -42.81 -0.53 -83.43
N LYS A 3 -41.86 -1.46 -83.31
CA LYS A 3 -40.93 -1.62 -82.17
C LYS A 3 -39.97 -0.42 -82.09
N ILE A 4 -39.43 -0.11 -80.91
CA ILE A 4 -38.01 0.24 -80.65
C ILE A 4 -37.69 0.01 -79.15
N TYR A 5 -36.58 -0.68 -78.89
CA TYR A 5 -35.93 -0.91 -77.59
C TYR A 5 -34.86 0.15 -77.34
N ILE A 6 -34.70 0.64 -76.09
CA ILE A 6 -33.48 1.27 -75.52
C ILE A 6 -33.54 0.98 -74.00
N ALA A 7 -32.80 0.01 -73.44
CA ALA A 7 -31.41 0.03 -72.98
C ALA A 7 -31.15 0.94 -71.74
N SER A 8 -30.92 0.25 -70.61
CA SER A 8 -30.17 0.56 -69.38
C SER A 8 -29.33 1.85 -69.29
N VAL A 9 -29.34 2.51 -68.11
CA VAL A 9 -28.19 2.70 -67.18
C VAL A 9 -28.75 3.24 -65.85
N LEU A 10 -28.59 2.49 -64.75
CA LEU A 10 -28.87 2.92 -63.37
C LEU A 10 -27.52 3.30 -62.75
N LEU A 11 -27.26 4.60 -62.64
CA LEU A 11 -26.02 5.14 -62.07
C LEU A 11 -26.17 5.18 -60.53
N SER A 12 -25.74 4.12 -59.85
CA SER A 12 -25.56 4.09 -58.40
C SER A 12 -24.24 4.80 -58.05
N GLY A 13 -24.31 6.11 -57.81
CA GLY A 13 -23.22 6.85 -57.18
C GLY A 13 -23.16 6.55 -55.68
N ILE A 14 -22.28 5.63 -55.28
CA ILE A 14 -21.89 5.47 -53.87
C ILE A 14 -20.89 6.58 -53.56
N LEU A 15 -21.32 7.53 -52.73
CA LEU A 15 -20.46 8.56 -52.16
C LEU A 15 -19.59 7.89 -51.07
N PHE A 16 -18.36 7.48 -51.42
CA PHE A 16 -17.35 7.10 -50.43
C PHE A 16 -16.91 8.37 -49.70
N LEU A 17 -17.51 8.65 -48.55
CA LEU A 17 -16.91 9.54 -47.56
C LEU A 17 -15.68 8.83 -47.01
N SER A 18 -14.49 9.23 -47.47
CA SER A 18 -13.24 8.85 -46.82
C SER A 18 -13.22 9.50 -45.44
N VAL A 19 -13.49 8.72 -44.40
CA VAL A 19 -13.11 9.10 -43.03
C VAL A 19 -11.59 9.08 -43.02
N SER A 20 -10.96 10.25 -43.11
CA SER A 20 -9.54 10.37 -42.79
C SER A 20 -9.38 9.91 -41.35
N ALA A 21 -8.60 8.86 -41.13
CA ALA A 21 -8.19 8.46 -39.79
C ALA A 21 -7.46 9.66 -39.16
N VAL A 22 -8.14 10.37 -38.27
CA VAL A 22 -7.50 11.33 -37.39
C VAL A 22 -6.74 10.48 -36.38
N PHE A 23 -5.42 10.43 -36.52
CA PHE A 23 -4.58 9.79 -35.51
C PHE A 23 -4.85 10.45 -34.15
N ALA A 24 -5.02 9.67 -33.08
CA ALA A 24 -5.24 10.20 -31.75
C ALA A 24 -3.96 10.74 -31.08
N TYR A 25 -2.86 10.86 -31.84
CA TYR A 25 -1.62 11.47 -31.36
C TYR A 25 -1.29 12.79 -32.07
N THR A 26 -0.83 13.76 -31.29
CA THR A 26 -0.41 15.10 -31.72
C THR A 26 1.11 15.22 -31.62
N ASN A 27 1.76 15.65 -32.71
CA ASN A 27 3.18 15.99 -32.65
C ASN A 27 3.36 17.38 -32.05
N ILE A 28 4.19 17.50 -31.03
CA ILE A 28 4.50 18.78 -30.37
C ILE A 28 6.00 19.02 -30.35
N THR A 29 6.40 20.29 -30.36
CA THR A 29 7.79 20.70 -30.19
C THR A 29 8.24 20.53 -28.72
N ALA A 30 9.55 20.53 -28.47
CA ALA A 30 10.08 20.49 -27.10
C ALA A 30 9.61 21.69 -26.24
N THR A 31 9.43 22.87 -26.85
CA THR A 31 8.91 24.06 -26.16
C THR A 31 7.45 23.88 -25.76
N GLU A 32 6.61 23.34 -26.64
CA GLU A 32 5.21 23.02 -26.32
C GLU A 32 5.12 21.91 -25.28
N ALA A 33 5.99 20.90 -25.36
CA ALA A 33 6.10 19.86 -24.34
C ALA A 33 6.46 20.44 -22.97
N ALA A 34 7.40 21.38 -22.89
CA ALA A 34 7.72 22.07 -21.64
C ALA A 34 6.53 22.87 -21.08
N GLY A 35 5.77 23.54 -21.96
CA GLY A 35 4.52 24.20 -21.56
C GLY A 35 3.48 23.22 -21.04
N LEU A 36 3.32 22.07 -21.69
CA LEU A 36 2.39 21.02 -21.30
C LEU A 36 2.75 20.40 -19.94
N ILE A 37 4.04 20.12 -19.71
CA ILE A 37 4.56 19.60 -18.44
C ILE A 37 4.27 20.57 -17.29
N HIS A 38 4.32 21.88 -17.54
CA HIS A 38 4.04 22.88 -16.51
C HIS A 38 2.53 23.09 -16.26
N ALA A 39 1.69 22.89 -17.27
CA ALA A 39 0.27 23.22 -17.22
C ALA A 39 -0.63 22.06 -16.80
N GLU A 40 -0.27 20.81 -17.13
CA GLU A 40 -1.14 19.64 -16.96
C GLU A 40 -0.64 18.71 -15.85
N THR A 41 -1.33 18.74 -14.70
CA THR A 41 -0.95 17.96 -13.51
C THR A 41 -1.18 16.45 -13.65
N SER A 42 -1.94 16.01 -14.67
CA SER A 42 -2.20 14.60 -14.97
C SER A 42 -1.37 14.07 -16.15
N LEU A 43 -0.41 14.85 -16.66
CA LEU A 43 0.41 14.46 -17.80
C LEU A 43 1.36 13.31 -17.47
N MET A 44 1.19 12.22 -18.21
CA MET A 44 2.05 11.06 -18.13
C MET A 44 3.25 11.20 -19.06
N ILE A 45 4.44 11.37 -18.52
CA ILE A 45 5.67 11.47 -19.30
C ILE A 45 6.28 10.07 -19.45
N VAL A 46 6.44 9.59 -20.69
CA VAL A 46 6.92 8.24 -20.99
C VAL A 46 8.16 8.33 -21.87
N ASP A 47 9.31 8.01 -21.30
CA ASP A 47 10.56 7.91 -22.03
C ASP A 47 10.76 6.47 -22.55
N VAL A 48 10.72 6.32 -23.87
CA VAL A 48 10.86 5.02 -24.54
C VAL A 48 12.27 4.73 -25.03
N ARG A 49 13.28 5.48 -24.53
CA ARG A 49 14.70 5.13 -24.63
C ARG A 49 15.00 3.83 -23.87
N GLU A 50 16.12 3.18 -24.20
CA GLU A 50 16.60 2.07 -23.37
C GLU A 50 17.13 2.60 -22.02
N GLU A 51 17.25 1.71 -21.03
CA GLU A 51 17.60 2.07 -19.65
C GLU A 51 18.96 2.77 -19.54
N ASP A 52 19.96 2.31 -20.30
CA ASP A 52 21.29 2.91 -20.38
C ASP A 52 21.27 4.33 -20.94
N GLU A 53 20.38 4.61 -21.88
CA GLU A 53 20.16 5.95 -22.42
C GLU A 53 19.34 6.84 -21.47
N PHE A 54 18.41 6.27 -20.70
CA PHE A 54 17.60 7.00 -19.71
C PHE A 54 18.45 7.44 -18.50
N CYS A 55 19.41 6.60 -18.12
CA CYS A 55 20.34 6.79 -17.01
C CYS A 55 21.72 7.31 -17.43
N ASP A 56 21.85 7.88 -18.63
CA ASP A 56 23.10 8.52 -19.07
C ASP A 56 23.41 9.78 -18.24
N GLU A 57 24.59 10.38 -18.44
CA GLU A 57 25.00 11.59 -17.71
C GLU A 57 24.06 12.79 -17.90
N ARG A 58 23.29 12.80 -19.00
CA ARG A 58 22.29 13.84 -19.26
C ARG A 58 20.98 13.54 -18.53
N GLY A 59 20.69 12.27 -18.26
CA GLY A 59 19.52 11.81 -17.55
C GLY A 59 18.24 11.94 -18.36
N HIS A 60 17.15 12.25 -17.68
CA HIS A 60 15.81 12.27 -18.24
C HIS A 60 14.98 13.46 -17.71
N ILE A 61 13.83 13.69 -18.34
CA ILE A 61 12.86 14.69 -17.87
C ILE A 61 12.25 14.17 -16.58
N SER A 62 12.26 14.98 -15.51
CA SER A 62 11.65 14.59 -14.23
C SER A 62 10.22 14.12 -14.42
N CYS A 63 9.78 13.18 -13.59
CA CYS A 63 8.48 12.51 -13.69
C CYS A 63 8.32 11.49 -14.84
N ALA A 64 9.34 11.25 -15.68
CA ALA A 64 9.23 10.29 -16.77
C ALA A 64 9.30 8.83 -16.31
N VAL A 65 8.37 7.97 -16.76
CA VAL A 65 8.55 6.51 -16.69
C VAL A 65 9.45 6.04 -17.83
N ASN A 66 10.41 5.15 -17.54
CA ASN A 66 11.21 4.51 -18.58
C ASN A 66 10.56 3.20 -19.05
N TYR A 67 9.91 3.23 -20.22
CA TYR A 67 9.36 2.05 -20.89
C TYR A 67 10.08 1.80 -22.22
N PRO A 68 11.24 1.13 -22.20
CA PRO A 68 12.05 0.90 -23.39
C PRO A 68 11.31 0.28 -24.57
N TYR A 69 11.46 0.90 -25.74
CA TYR A 69 10.75 0.44 -26.94
C TYR A 69 11.40 -0.79 -27.58
N ASN A 70 12.73 -0.82 -27.74
CA ASN A 70 13.40 -1.83 -28.56
C ASN A 70 13.51 -3.18 -27.84
N SER A 71 13.75 -3.17 -26.52
CA SER A 71 13.70 -4.38 -25.70
C SER A 71 12.27 -4.91 -25.48
N GLY A 72 11.25 -4.19 -25.96
CA GLY A 72 9.85 -4.61 -25.92
C GLY A 72 9.14 -4.35 -24.59
N GLN A 73 9.80 -3.73 -23.61
CA GLN A 73 9.19 -3.40 -22.31
C GLN A 73 7.96 -2.51 -22.47
N PHE A 74 7.99 -1.56 -23.41
CA PHE A 74 6.83 -0.76 -23.76
C PHE A 74 5.60 -1.60 -24.10
N HIS A 75 5.76 -2.63 -24.94
CA HIS A 75 4.65 -3.49 -25.37
C HIS A 75 4.12 -4.39 -24.24
N LYS A 76 4.94 -4.67 -23.23
CA LYS A 76 4.53 -5.43 -22.04
C LYS A 76 3.83 -4.56 -21.01
N ARG A 77 4.16 -3.27 -20.95
CA ARG A 77 3.75 -2.37 -19.85
C ARG A 77 2.77 -1.27 -20.27
N TYR A 78 2.45 -1.13 -21.55
CA TYR A 78 1.59 -0.04 -22.02
C TYR A 78 0.22 0.02 -21.34
N GLU A 79 -0.32 -1.11 -20.87
CA GLU A 79 -1.61 -1.16 -20.17
C GLU A 79 -1.56 -0.54 -18.77
N LYS A 80 -0.36 -0.33 -18.21
CA LYS A 80 -0.15 0.47 -17.00
C LYS A 80 -0.36 1.97 -17.23
N LEU A 81 -0.44 2.41 -18.48
CA LEU A 81 -0.69 3.82 -18.79
C LEU A 81 -2.18 4.15 -18.63
N LEU A 82 -2.52 5.30 -18.04
CA LEU A 82 -3.92 5.72 -17.89
C LEU A 82 -4.49 6.13 -19.24
N ARG A 83 -5.53 5.41 -19.69
CA ARG A 83 -6.14 5.57 -21.02
C ARG A 83 -6.72 6.97 -21.27
N ASP A 84 -7.26 7.59 -20.22
CA ASP A 84 -7.93 8.88 -20.29
C ASP A 84 -7.01 10.08 -19.98
N ALA A 85 -5.80 9.82 -19.47
CA ALA A 85 -4.81 10.85 -19.17
C ALA A 85 -4.06 11.30 -20.42
N PRO A 86 -3.58 12.55 -20.47
CA PRO A 86 -2.65 12.98 -21.52
C PRO A 86 -1.30 12.27 -21.36
N ILE A 87 -0.74 11.74 -22.45
CA ILE A 87 0.51 10.98 -22.46
C ILE A 87 1.53 11.66 -23.38
N LEU A 88 2.66 12.09 -22.84
CA LEU A 88 3.80 12.62 -23.58
C LEU A 88 4.86 11.54 -23.80
N LEU A 89 5.03 11.09 -25.04
CA LEU A 89 6.04 10.14 -25.44
C LEU A 89 7.32 10.82 -25.91
N ILE A 90 8.44 10.40 -25.33
CA ILE A 90 9.77 10.93 -25.60
C ILE A 90 10.71 9.78 -25.95
N CYS A 91 11.67 10.03 -26.82
CA CYS A 91 12.81 9.14 -26.99
C CYS A 91 14.07 9.99 -27.27
N ARG A 92 15.16 9.37 -27.75
CA ARG A 92 16.39 10.13 -28.07
C ARG A 92 16.21 11.18 -29.18
N SER A 93 15.46 10.88 -30.25
CA SER A 93 15.39 11.74 -31.45
C SER A 93 14.00 11.92 -32.08
N GLY A 94 12.94 11.43 -31.43
CA GLY A 94 11.55 11.46 -31.92
C GLY A 94 11.10 10.23 -32.73
N ASN A 95 12.00 9.32 -33.11
CA ASN A 95 11.64 8.18 -33.97
C ASN A 95 10.91 7.05 -33.21
N ARG A 96 11.42 6.63 -32.05
CA ARG A 96 10.82 5.55 -31.24
C ARG A 96 9.52 6.01 -30.58
N SER A 97 9.49 7.23 -30.06
CA SER A 97 8.28 7.84 -29.48
C SER A 97 7.15 7.96 -30.49
N LEU A 98 7.44 8.20 -31.77
CA LEU A 98 6.44 8.16 -32.83
C LEU A 98 5.87 6.75 -33.05
N GLN A 99 6.69 5.70 -32.97
CA GLN A 99 6.21 4.31 -33.08
C GLN A 99 5.35 3.93 -31.87
N ALA A 100 5.80 4.29 -30.67
CA ALA A 100 5.04 4.13 -29.43
C ALA A 100 3.69 4.86 -29.49
N SER A 101 3.65 6.07 -30.07
CA SER A 101 2.42 6.87 -30.19
C SER A 101 1.40 6.17 -31.09
N LYS A 102 1.85 5.66 -32.25
CA LYS A 102 1.01 4.87 -33.16
C LYS A 102 0.52 3.57 -32.51
N TYR A 103 1.35 2.96 -31.68
CA TYR A 103 0.97 1.76 -30.96
C TYR A 103 -0.15 2.05 -29.94
N LEU A 104 -0.02 3.09 -29.10
CA LEU A 104 -1.08 3.46 -28.15
C LEU A 104 -2.38 3.87 -28.86
N ASP A 105 -2.28 4.63 -29.94
CA ASP A 105 -3.42 4.99 -30.79
C ASP A 105 -4.15 3.72 -31.29
N SER A 106 -3.40 2.72 -31.78
CA SER A 106 -3.96 1.43 -32.19
C SER A 106 -4.62 0.63 -31.05
N LYS A 107 -4.27 0.96 -29.80
CA LYS A 107 -4.83 0.36 -28.58
C LYS A 107 -6.00 1.16 -28.02
N GLY A 108 -6.36 2.30 -28.63
CA GLY A 108 -7.50 3.14 -28.26
C GLY A 108 -7.21 4.15 -27.15
N TYR A 109 -5.98 4.63 -27.04
CA TYR A 109 -5.63 5.78 -26.20
C TYR A 109 -5.93 7.08 -26.97
N ALA A 110 -6.54 8.06 -26.31
CA ALA A 110 -7.12 9.22 -26.99
C ALA A 110 -6.25 10.50 -26.94
N ASN A 111 -5.42 10.66 -25.90
CA ASN A 111 -4.72 11.91 -25.62
C ASN A 111 -3.20 11.73 -25.69
N ILE A 112 -2.65 11.47 -26.87
CA ILE A 112 -1.23 11.14 -27.04
C ILE A 112 -0.46 12.34 -27.62
N TYR A 113 0.69 12.64 -27.08
CA TYR A 113 1.62 13.66 -27.55
C TYR A 113 2.97 13.03 -27.87
N ASN A 114 3.49 13.24 -29.08
CA ASN A 114 4.83 12.82 -29.47
C ASN A 114 5.76 14.04 -29.49
N MET A 115 6.83 14.02 -28.69
CA MET A 115 7.80 15.12 -28.67
C MET A 115 8.76 15.02 -29.86
N LEU A 116 8.61 15.96 -30.80
CA LEU A 116 9.49 16.08 -31.97
C LEU A 116 10.92 16.36 -31.56
N GLY A 117 11.87 15.65 -32.19
CA GLY A 117 13.30 15.75 -31.89
C GLY A 117 13.73 15.06 -30.59
N GLY A 118 12.79 14.58 -29.77
CA GLY A 118 13.09 13.84 -28.53
C GLY A 118 14.01 14.60 -27.57
N MET A 119 14.73 13.87 -26.71
CA MET A 119 15.68 14.45 -25.76
C MET A 119 16.78 15.28 -26.44
N LYS A 120 17.13 15.03 -27.71
CA LYS A 120 18.05 15.91 -28.46
C LYS A 120 17.53 17.34 -28.60
N ALA A 121 16.22 17.53 -28.67
CA ALA A 121 15.58 18.83 -28.77
C ALA A 121 15.17 19.43 -27.41
N TRP A 122 15.19 18.63 -26.34
CA TRP A 122 14.86 19.10 -24.98
C TRP A 122 15.94 20.04 -24.43
N SER A 123 15.55 21.23 -24.02
CA SER A 123 16.45 22.23 -23.41
C SER A 123 16.10 22.55 -21.95
N GLY A 124 15.12 21.87 -21.36
CA GLY A 124 14.75 22.04 -19.96
C GLY A 124 15.63 21.24 -19.01
N GLU A 125 15.35 21.34 -17.71
CA GLU A 125 16.05 20.59 -16.68
C GLU A 125 15.85 19.08 -16.84
N THR A 126 16.83 18.33 -16.36
CA THR A 126 16.84 16.88 -16.30
C THR A 126 17.32 16.42 -14.94
N VAL A 127 16.99 15.17 -14.63
CA VAL A 127 17.25 14.52 -13.35
C VAL A 127 18.06 13.24 -13.57
N SER A 128 18.72 12.76 -12.51
CA SER A 128 19.51 11.53 -12.54
C SER A 128 18.64 10.28 -12.61
N CYS A 129 19.25 9.13 -12.90
CA CYS A 129 18.60 7.82 -13.00
C CYS A 129 17.68 7.49 -11.81
N ASP A 130 18.05 7.90 -10.60
CA ASP A 130 17.32 7.59 -9.36
C ASP A 130 16.09 8.49 -9.12
N ASP A 131 15.84 9.49 -9.99
CA ASP A 131 14.63 10.31 -9.90
C ASP A 131 13.42 9.49 -10.34
N PRO A 132 12.37 9.40 -9.52
CA PRO A 132 11.29 8.48 -9.82
C PRO A 132 10.17 9.13 -10.67
N PRO A 133 9.40 8.33 -11.41
CA PRO A 133 8.31 8.83 -12.25
C PRO A 133 7.13 9.41 -11.42
N CYS A 134 6.41 10.39 -11.98
CA CYS A 134 5.21 10.98 -11.36
C CYS A 134 3.92 10.41 -11.95
N MET A 135 3.87 9.10 -12.19
CA MET A 135 2.58 8.45 -12.51
C MET A 135 1.59 8.79 -11.39
N ALA A 136 0.33 8.99 -11.78
CA ALA A 136 -0.73 9.10 -10.81
C ALA A 136 -0.66 7.88 -9.89
N SER A 137 -0.40 8.14 -8.61
CA SER A 137 -0.17 7.10 -7.63
C SER A 137 -1.45 6.89 -6.85
N HIS A 138 -1.77 5.62 -6.58
CA HIS A 138 -2.98 5.26 -5.88
C HIS A 138 -2.67 4.92 -4.44
N LEU A 139 -3.56 5.34 -3.55
CA LEU A 139 -3.81 4.64 -2.30
C LEU A 139 -5.15 3.94 -2.41
N TYR A 140 -5.14 2.63 -2.23
CA TYR A 140 -6.35 1.84 -2.20
C TYR A 140 -6.80 1.67 -0.76
N TYR A 141 -8.09 1.83 -0.50
CA TYR A 141 -8.71 1.54 0.78
C TYR A 141 -9.61 0.33 0.55
N PRO A 142 -9.06 -0.91 0.62
CA PRO A 142 -9.69 -2.10 0.06
C PRO A 142 -10.91 -2.58 0.84
N HIS A 143 -11.31 -1.87 1.89
CA HIS A 143 -12.54 -2.11 2.59
C HIS A 143 -13.03 -0.83 3.26
N ILE A 144 -14.29 -0.47 3.04
CA ILE A 144 -14.97 0.62 3.73
C ILE A 144 -16.18 0.01 4.44
N ALA A 145 -16.30 0.31 5.73
CA ALA A 145 -17.45 -0.08 6.55
C ALA A 145 -18.11 1.20 7.08
N SER A 146 -19.25 1.57 6.50
CA SER A 146 -19.94 2.83 6.85
C SER A 146 -21.46 2.68 6.88
N GLY A 147 -21.98 1.84 7.77
CA GLY A 147 -23.41 1.60 7.96
C GLY A 147 -23.66 0.54 9.02
N GLY A 148 -24.90 0.40 9.50
CA GLY A 148 -25.22 -0.62 10.52
C GLY A 148 -24.47 -0.44 11.86
N GLY A 149 -24.06 0.78 12.17
CA GLY A 149 -23.23 1.12 13.34
C GLY A 149 -21.72 1.21 13.05
N TRP A 150 -21.28 0.80 11.86
CA TRP A 150 -19.90 1.01 11.42
C TRP A 150 -19.66 2.43 10.90
N GLU A 151 -18.48 2.96 11.19
CA GLU A 151 -17.94 4.18 10.62
C GLU A 151 -16.51 3.91 10.14
N THR A 152 -16.13 4.51 9.01
CA THR A 152 -14.75 4.48 8.51
C THR A 152 -14.18 5.88 8.51
N GLU A 153 -12.99 6.01 9.08
CA GLU A 153 -12.11 7.15 9.01
C GLU A 153 -10.98 6.85 8.01
N ILE A 154 -10.68 7.78 7.12
CA ILE A 154 -9.53 7.74 6.21
C ILE A 154 -8.58 8.87 6.62
N TRP A 155 -7.28 8.60 6.68
CA TRP A 155 -6.26 9.64 6.75
C TRP A 155 -5.37 9.63 5.52
N LEU A 156 -4.90 10.83 5.17
CA LEU A 156 -3.93 11.12 4.12
C LEU A 156 -2.90 12.11 4.65
N ILE A 157 -1.62 11.84 4.44
CA ILE A 157 -0.51 12.68 4.87
C ILE A 157 0.37 12.96 3.66
N ASN A 158 0.60 14.24 3.37
CA ASN A 158 1.62 14.64 2.41
C ASN A 158 2.97 14.74 3.13
N SER A 159 3.80 13.73 3.02
CA SER A 159 5.12 13.69 3.66
C SER A 159 6.17 14.53 2.91
N ASN A 160 5.81 15.11 1.75
CA ASN A 160 6.74 15.92 0.96
C ASN A 160 7.02 17.28 1.64
N PRO A 161 8.30 17.70 1.77
CA PRO A 161 8.66 18.98 2.37
C PRO A 161 8.44 20.21 1.49
N ALA A 162 8.21 20.03 0.18
CA ALA A 162 8.24 21.11 -0.80
C ALA A 162 6.98 21.18 -1.66
N GLN A 163 6.45 20.03 -2.07
CA GLN A 163 5.34 19.96 -3.02
C GLN A 163 3.99 19.84 -2.32
N THR A 164 2.99 20.52 -2.86
CA THR A 164 1.59 20.31 -2.48
C THR A 164 1.08 19.08 -3.19
N LEU A 165 0.54 18.13 -2.43
CA LEU A 165 -0.19 16.98 -2.96
C LEU A 165 -1.58 17.44 -3.40
N SER A 166 -1.99 17.08 -4.62
CA SER A 166 -3.40 17.17 -5.04
C SER A 166 -3.89 15.80 -5.52
N GLY A 167 -5.18 15.56 -5.38
CA GLY A 167 -5.74 14.31 -5.85
C GLY A 167 -7.25 14.24 -5.70
N VAL A 168 -7.79 13.09 -6.04
CA VAL A 168 -9.22 12.81 -5.97
C VAL A 168 -9.45 11.54 -5.18
N LEU A 169 -10.23 11.65 -4.11
CA LEU A 169 -10.74 10.50 -3.36
C LEU A 169 -12.12 10.15 -3.89
N THR A 170 -12.28 8.90 -4.32
CA THR A 170 -13.57 8.36 -4.76
C THR A 170 -13.93 7.14 -3.93
N VAL A 171 -15.18 7.05 -3.49
CA VAL A 171 -15.75 5.86 -2.84
C VAL A 171 -16.54 5.06 -3.86
N TYR A 172 -16.41 3.74 -3.81
CA TYR A 172 -17.00 2.81 -4.77
C TYR A 172 -17.84 1.75 -4.06
N THR A 173 -18.85 1.23 -4.75
CA THR A 173 -19.60 0.03 -4.35
C THR A 173 -18.73 -1.22 -4.48
N ASP A 174 -19.20 -2.36 -3.95
CA ASP A 174 -18.55 -3.67 -4.19
C ASP A 174 -18.43 -4.01 -5.68
N GLY A 175 -19.35 -3.53 -6.52
CA GLY A 175 -19.32 -3.73 -7.98
C GLY A 175 -18.35 -2.81 -8.74
N GLY A 176 -17.75 -1.84 -8.06
CA GLY A 176 -16.82 -0.87 -8.67
C GLY A 176 -17.49 0.36 -9.28
N GLU A 177 -18.78 0.59 -9.03
CA GLU A 177 -19.43 1.84 -9.40
C GLU A 177 -19.17 2.93 -8.36
N ALA A 178 -19.05 4.20 -8.77
CA ALA A 178 -18.93 5.30 -7.82
C ALA A 178 -20.17 5.35 -6.90
N ALA A 179 -19.95 5.25 -5.59
CA ALA A 179 -21.03 5.25 -4.60
C ALA A 179 -21.53 6.67 -4.29
N ALA A 180 -20.69 7.69 -4.47
CA ALA A 180 -20.96 9.11 -4.26
C ALA A 180 -20.05 9.98 -5.13
N ASP A 181 -20.29 11.31 -5.13
CA ASP A 181 -19.46 12.27 -5.86
C ASP A 181 -18.01 12.27 -5.35
N PRO A 182 -16.99 12.29 -6.24
CA PRO A 182 -15.59 12.33 -5.82
C PRO A 182 -15.22 13.63 -5.10
N VAL A 183 -14.31 13.52 -4.12
CA VAL A 183 -13.81 14.64 -3.34
C VAL A 183 -12.40 15.01 -3.79
N LYS A 184 -12.22 16.27 -4.20
CA LYS A 184 -10.88 16.81 -4.48
C LYS A 184 -10.16 17.10 -3.17
N ILE A 185 -8.91 16.68 -3.09
CA ILE A 185 -8.05 16.87 -1.94
C ILE A 185 -6.82 17.67 -2.39
N ARG A 186 -6.41 18.62 -1.54
CA ARG A 186 -5.18 19.38 -1.71
C ARG A 186 -4.53 19.55 -0.34
N LEU A 187 -3.34 18.98 -0.17
CA LEU A 187 -2.57 19.00 1.08
C LEU A 187 -1.25 19.75 0.85
N ALA A 188 -1.04 20.82 1.61
CA ALA A 188 0.24 21.52 1.64
C ALA A 188 1.38 20.58 2.07
N PRO A 189 2.66 20.96 1.90
CA PRO A 189 3.77 20.20 2.47
C PRO A 189 3.55 19.86 3.94
N PHE A 190 3.77 18.60 4.32
CA PHE A 190 3.51 18.06 5.66
C PHE A 190 2.05 18.12 6.14
N ALA A 191 1.09 18.55 5.32
CA ALA A 191 -0.30 18.59 5.76
C ALA A 191 -0.92 17.19 5.82
N ARG A 192 -1.86 17.03 6.74
CA ARG A 192 -2.67 15.83 6.93
C ARG A 192 -4.15 16.18 6.72
N LYS A 193 -4.92 15.23 6.21
CA LYS A 193 -6.38 15.30 6.19
C LYS A 193 -6.97 14.00 6.71
N GLU A 194 -7.92 14.14 7.62
CA GLU A 194 -8.76 13.07 8.13
C GLU A 194 -10.18 13.24 7.55
N ILE A 195 -10.80 12.14 7.13
CA ILE A 195 -12.11 12.11 6.47
C ILE A 195 -12.93 11.02 7.11
N ILE A 196 -14.07 11.40 7.68
CA ILE A 196 -15.07 10.44 8.15
C ILE A 196 -16.01 10.14 6.99
N VAL A 197 -15.93 8.92 6.45
CA VAL A 197 -16.61 8.52 5.20
C VAL A 197 -18.12 8.75 5.29
N GLY A 198 -18.75 8.33 6.39
CA GLY A 198 -20.19 8.50 6.62
C GLY A 198 -20.67 9.95 6.73
N ARG A 199 -19.75 10.90 6.97
CA ARG A 199 -20.06 12.34 7.01
C ARG A 199 -19.80 13.03 5.68
N GLU A 200 -18.72 12.63 5.00
CA GLU A 200 -18.29 13.25 3.75
C GLU A 200 -19.12 12.78 2.55
N PHE A 201 -19.53 11.51 2.52
CA PHE A 201 -20.22 10.90 1.38
C PHE A 201 -21.67 10.53 1.71
N ALA A 202 -22.62 11.09 0.97
CA ALA A 202 -24.05 10.94 1.26
C ALA A 202 -24.61 9.50 1.15
N ALA A 203 -23.91 8.61 0.45
CA ALA A 203 -24.30 7.21 0.26
C ALA A 203 -23.18 6.25 0.66
N ALA A 204 -22.49 6.59 1.75
CA ALA A 204 -21.37 5.83 2.31
C ALA A 204 -21.77 4.41 2.76
N ASP A 205 -23.03 4.17 3.08
CA ASP A 205 -23.58 2.84 3.45
C ASP A 205 -23.55 1.81 2.33
N ARG A 206 -23.34 2.26 1.09
CA ARG A 206 -23.14 1.40 -0.08
C ARG A 206 -21.67 1.29 -0.49
N ALA A 207 -20.76 1.99 0.19
CA ALA A 207 -19.36 1.97 -0.16
C ALA A 207 -18.72 0.65 0.28
N GLY A 208 -18.09 -0.06 -0.66
CA GLY A 208 -17.28 -1.25 -0.42
C GLY A 208 -15.80 -0.92 -0.27
N TYR A 209 -15.29 0.05 -1.03
CA TYR A 209 -13.89 0.47 -1.01
C TYR A 209 -13.74 1.96 -1.38
N ALA A 210 -12.54 2.50 -1.24
CA ALA A 210 -12.19 3.84 -1.76
C ALA A 210 -10.85 3.83 -2.47
N VAL A 211 -10.62 4.79 -3.35
CA VAL A 211 -9.34 5.00 -4.03
C VAL A 211 -9.01 6.48 -4.01
N PHE A 212 -7.81 6.81 -3.55
CA PHE A 212 -7.24 8.14 -3.72
C PHE A 212 -6.24 8.14 -4.86
N VAL A 213 -6.51 8.94 -5.90
CA VAL A 213 -5.62 9.13 -7.05
C VAL A 213 -4.85 10.44 -6.86
N SER A 214 -3.53 10.35 -6.73
CA SER A 214 -2.62 11.46 -6.46
C SER A 214 -1.96 11.99 -7.74
N ASP A 215 -1.63 13.29 -7.78
CA ASP A 215 -0.77 13.92 -8.79
C ASP A 215 0.75 13.80 -8.50
N VAL A 216 1.12 13.31 -7.31
CA VAL A 216 2.51 13.03 -6.91
C VAL A 216 2.73 11.54 -6.64
N LYS A 217 4.00 11.12 -6.58
CA LYS A 217 4.42 9.72 -6.38
C LYS A 217 4.03 9.15 -5.01
N SER A 218 3.68 7.86 -4.97
CA SER A 218 3.29 7.08 -3.78
C SER A 218 4.25 7.17 -2.58
N ASN A 219 5.55 7.36 -2.78
CA ASN A 219 6.52 7.46 -1.66
C ASN A 219 6.59 8.86 -1.03
N LEU A 220 5.80 9.82 -1.53
CA LEU A 220 5.77 11.21 -1.04
C LEU A 220 4.53 11.50 -0.20
N PHE A 221 3.64 10.53 -0.06
CA PHE A 221 2.44 10.62 0.76
C PHE A 221 2.09 9.24 1.31
N SER A 222 1.39 9.22 2.42
CA SER A 222 0.91 7.98 3.03
C SER A 222 -0.54 8.14 3.45
N GLY A 223 -1.17 7.02 3.76
CA GLY A 223 -2.55 7.02 4.19
C GLY A 223 -2.95 5.66 4.73
N GLY A 224 -4.15 5.63 5.27
CA GLY A 224 -4.72 4.42 5.81
C GLY A 224 -6.14 4.69 6.27
N LEU A 225 -6.74 3.65 6.81
CA LEU A 225 -8.11 3.67 7.27
C LEU A 225 -8.19 3.16 8.70
N LYS A 226 -9.20 3.64 9.41
CA LYS A 226 -9.65 3.08 10.67
C LYS A 226 -11.13 2.87 10.55
N PHE A 227 -11.59 1.64 10.61
CA PHE A 227 -13.02 1.37 10.69
C PHE A 227 -13.38 0.78 12.05
N TYR A 228 -14.54 1.17 12.54
CA TYR A 228 -14.95 0.89 13.90
C TYR A 228 -16.45 0.85 14.06
N LYS A 229 -16.85 0.17 15.13
CA LYS A 229 -18.18 0.25 15.71
C LYS A 229 -18.02 0.70 17.15
N GLU A 230 -18.60 1.85 17.46
CA GLU A 230 -18.39 2.52 18.75
C GLU A 230 -18.71 1.61 19.93
N GLY A 231 -17.79 1.52 20.90
CA GLY A 231 -17.93 0.65 22.07
C GLY A 231 -17.81 -0.85 21.81
N GLU A 232 -17.46 -1.28 20.59
CA GLU A 232 -17.34 -2.69 20.25
C GLU A 232 -16.03 -3.05 19.54
N PHE A 233 -15.71 -2.40 18.42
CA PHE A 233 -14.57 -2.80 17.60
C PHE A 233 -13.88 -1.59 17.02
N ARG A 234 -12.55 -1.60 16.92
CA ARG A 234 -11.78 -0.58 16.21
C ARG A 234 -10.48 -1.18 15.71
N VAL A 235 -10.21 -0.99 14.42
CA VAL A 235 -8.97 -1.44 13.77
C VAL A 235 -8.50 -0.36 12.82
N ALA A 236 -7.20 -0.18 12.70
CA ALA A 236 -6.61 0.68 11.69
C ALA A 236 -5.52 -0.05 10.90
N ILE A 237 -5.46 0.25 9.60
CA ILE A 237 -4.62 -0.47 8.65
C ILE A 237 -4.10 0.58 7.65
N PRO A 238 -2.80 0.56 7.29
CA PRO A 238 -2.28 1.38 6.21
C PRO A 238 -3.02 1.11 4.88
N ALA A 239 -2.98 2.05 3.95
CA ALA A 239 -3.52 1.87 2.62
C ALA A 239 -2.42 1.36 1.68
N PRO A 240 -2.62 0.25 0.95
CA PRO A 240 -1.65 -0.21 -0.03
C PRO A 240 -1.54 0.76 -1.22
N THR A 241 -0.33 0.84 -1.78
CA THR A 241 -0.02 1.57 -3.00
C THR A 241 -0.09 0.66 -4.23
N ASP A 242 0.20 1.21 -5.42
CA ASP A 242 0.27 0.45 -6.67
C ASP A 242 1.26 -0.73 -6.61
N ASP A 243 2.36 -0.63 -5.87
CA ASP A 243 3.36 -1.70 -5.76
C ASP A 243 2.78 -2.98 -5.12
N ALA A 244 1.82 -2.83 -4.21
CA ALA A 244 1.14 -3.97 -3.60
C ALA A 244 0.22 -4.69 -4.60
N ALA A 245 -0.26 -4.00 -5.64
CA ALA A 245 -1.10 -4.57 -6.68
C ALA A 245 -0.29 -5.33 -7.76
N ASP A 246 1.04 -5.25 -7.74
CA ASP A 246 1.93 -5.89 -8.74
C ASP A 246 2.42 -7.29 -8.29
N MET A 247 1.81 -7.89 -7.26
CA MET A 247 2.21 -9.19 -6.70
C MET A 247 1.30 -10.34 -7.16
N ASP A 248 1.88 -11.38 -7.78
CA ASP A 248 1.12 -12.57 -8.22
C ASP A 248 0.68 -13.47 -7.04
N GLU A 249 1.39 -13.38 -5.91
CA GLU A 249 1.08 -14.14 -4.71
C GLU A 249 0.82 -13.21 -3.53
N MET A 250 -0.16 -13.55 -2.69
CA MET A 250 -0.36 -12.93 -1.38
C MET A 250 -0.45 -14.00 -0.30
N TYR A 251 0.14 -13.72 0.87
CA TYR A 251 0.29 -14.69 1.94
C TYR A 251 -0.71 -14.44 3.08
N LEU A 252 -1.55 -15.44 3.36
CA LEU A 252 -2.35 -15.55 4.58
C LEU A 252 -1.51 -16.34 5.59
N ALA A 253 -0.57 -15.65 6.24
CA ALA A 253 0.42 -16.27 7.12
C ALA A 253 -0.20 -16.93 8.36
N HIS A 254 -1.44 -16.57 8.70
CA HIS A 254 -2.15 -17.15 9.83
C HIS A 254 -3.66 -17.16 9.61
N ILE A 255 -4.28 -18.33 9.63
CA ILE A 255 -5.74 -18.47 9.73
C ILE A 255 -6.10 -18.84 11.17
N ALA A 256 -6.99 -18.05 11.77
CA ALA A 256 -7.66 -18.27 13.05
C ALA A 256 -9.17 -18.38 12.80
N SER A 257 -9.63 -19.57 12.45
CA SER A 257 -11.05 -19.84 12.17
C SER A 257 -11.53 -21.03 13.00
N GLY A 258 -12.10 -20.74 14.17
CA GLY A 258 -12.43 -21.73 15.20
C GLY A 258 -13.68 -21.35 16.00
N GLN A 259 -13.74 -21.76 17.27
CA GLN A 259 -14.86 -21.44 18.16
C GLN A 259 -14.85 -19.99 18.64
N ASP A 260 -13.65 -19.43 18.87
CA ASP A 260 -13.49 -18.11 19.47
C ASP A 260 -13.04 -17.03 18.48
N TRP A 261 -12.56 -17.43 17.30
CA TRP A 261 -11.90 -16.55 16.34
C TRP A 261 -12.41 -16.81 14.92
N TRP A 262 -12.46 -15.74 14.14
CA TRP A 262 -12.65 -15.77 12.70
C TRP A 262 -11.52 -15.02 11.98
N THR A 263 -11.21 -15.48 10.77
CA THR A 263 -10.34 -14.77 9.83
C THR A 263 -11.18 -14.28 8.66
N GLY A 264 -11.14 -12.97 8.44
CA GLY A 264 -11.79 -12.29 7.33
C GLY A 264 -10.76 -11.83 6.32
N VAL A 265 -11.14 -11.85 5.05
CA VAL A 265 -10.31 -11.36 3.95
C VAL A 265 -11.14 -10.38 3.14
N SER A 266 -10.55 -9.23 2.82
CA SER A 266 -11.06 -8.33 1.81
C SER A 266 -10.09 -8.25 0.65
N VAL A 267 -10.60 -8.39 -0.57
CA VAL A 267 -9.83 -8.28 -1.81
C VAL A 267 -10.52 -7.32 -2.77
N LEU A 268 -9.73 -6.49 -3.42
CA LEU A 268 -10.14 -5.53 -4.44
C LEU A 268 -9.31 -5.80 -5.70
N ASN A 269 -9.99 -6.00 -6.82
CA ASN A 269 -9.37 -5.99 -8.14
C ASN A 269 -9.21 -4.55 -8.63
N THR A 270 -7.97 -4.07 -8.72
CA THR A 270 -7.64 -2.71 -9.13
C THR A 270 -7.65 -2.54 -10.65
N ALA A 271 -7.68 -3.62 -11.44
CA ALA A 271 -7.74 -3.58 -12.89
C ALA A 271 -9.19 -3.44 -13.43
N ASP A 272 -9.32 -3.03 -14.69
CA ASP A 272 -10.61 -3.04 -15.41
C ASP A 272 -10.97 -4.45 -15.93
N ALA A 273 -10.00 -5.35 -16.03
CA ALA A 273 -10.19 -6.71 -16.47
C ALA A 273 -10.53 -7.64 -15.31
N SER A 274 -11.24 -8.73 -15.58
CA SER A 274 -11.50 -9.76 -14.55
C SER A 274 -10.21 -10.47 -14.15
N ALA A 275 -10.01 -10.65 -12.85
CA ALA A 275 -8.93 -11.43 -12.26
C ALA A 275 -9.42 -12.82 -11.86
N ARG A 276 -8.59 -13.84 -12.10
CA ARG A 276 -8.82 -15.22 -11.66
C ARG A 276 -7.75 -15.61 -10.67
N MET A 277 -8.16 -15.81 -9.44
CA MET A 277 -7.29 -16.21 -8.35
C MET A 277 -7.60 -17.64 -7.88
N THR A 278 -6.67 -18.23 -7.17
CA THR A 278 -6.90 -19.45 -6.38
C THR A 278 -6.37 -19.24 -4.98
N VAL A 279 -7.19 -19.53 -3.97
CA VAL A 279 -6.74 -19.61 -2.57
C VAL A 279 -6.32 -21.04 -2.30
N GLU A 280 -5.02 -21.26 -2.13
CA GLU A 280 -4.43 -22.57 -1.85
C GLU A 280 -4.10 -22.68 -0.35
N PHE A 281 -4.70 -23.64 0.33
CA PHE A 281 -4.55 -23.81 1.77
C PHE A 281 -3.46 -24.83 2.10
N ASN A 282 -2.89 -24.70 3.31
CA ASN A 282 -1.88 -25.65 3.82
C ASN A 282 -2.39 -27.10 3.95
N THR A 283 -3.71 -27.31 3.95
CA THR A 283 -4.34 -28.64 3.97
C THR A 283 -4.36 -29.31 2.60
N GLY A 284 -3.95 -28.61 1.54
CA GLY A 284 -4.03 -29.06 0.14
C GLY A 284 -5.35 -28.73 -0.53
N ASP A 285 -6.32 -28.18 0.20
CA ASP A 285 -7.57 -27.65 -0.38
C ASP A 285 -7.28 -26.41 -1.23
N SER A 286 -8.10 -26.18 -2.25
CA SER A 286 -7.98 -24.99 -3.10
C SER A 286 -9.35 -24.47 -3.50
N VAL A 287 -9.53 -23.15 -3.38
CA VAL A 287 -10.80 -22.47 -3.71
C VAL A 287 -10.54 -21.46 -4.83
N PRO A 288 -11.09 -21.68 -6.04
CA PRO A 288 -10.99 -20.70 -7.11
C PRO A 288 -11.87 -19.49 -6.82
N LEU A 289 -11.34 -18.30 -7.07
CA LEU A 289 -12.05 -17.02 -6.96
C LEU A 289 -11.94 -16.27 -8.29
N THR A 290 -13.02 -15.59 -8.68
CA THR A 290 -13.01 -14.69 -9.84
C THR A 290 -13.64 -13.39 -9.41
N LEU A 291 -12.92 -12.30 -9.65
CA LEU A 291 -13.39 -10.94 -9.44
C LEU A 291 -13.51 -10.27 -10.82
N ALA A 292 -14.63 -9.60 -11.06
CA ALA A 292 -14.73 -8.67 -12.18
C ALA A 292 -13.73 -7.52 -12.02
N GLY A 293 -13.48 -6.76 -13.09
CA GLY A 293 -12.69 -5.54 -12.98
C GLY A 293 -13.33 -4.58 -11.99
N LYS A 294 -12.53 -3.95 -11.13
CA LYS A 294 -12.99 -3.01 -10.09
C LYS A 294 -13.89 -3.62 -9.01
N GLU A 295 -14.07 -4.95 -9.00
CA GLU A 295 -14.86 -5.62 -7.97
C GLU A 295 -14.09 -5.68 -6.64
N HIS A 296 -14.77 -5.36 -5.56
CA HIS A 296 -14.37 -5.65 -4.18
C HIS A 296 -15.22 -6.79 -3.62
N ARG A 297 -14.58 -7.69 -2.88
CA ARG A 297 -15.25 -8.78 -2.18
C ARG A 297 -14.62 -9.02 -0.83
N SER A 298 -15.46 -9.14 0.19
CA SER A 298 -15.06 -9.59 1.53
C SER A 298 -15.72 -10.93 1.88
N PHE A 299 -15.01 -11.78 2.61
CA PHE A 299 -15.50 -13.08 3.07
C PHE A 299 -14.72 -13.56 4.30
N THR A 300 -15.33 -14.44 5.10
CA THR A 300 -14.57 -15.19 6.12
C THR A 300 -14.00 -16.46 5.50
N ILE A 301 -12.87 -16.94 6.01
CA ILE A 301 -12.29 -18.21 5.54
C ILE A 301 -13.29 -19.35 5.71
N LYS A 302 -14.03 -19.37 6.82
CA LYS A 302 -15.12 -20.32 7.08
C LYS A 302 -16.22 -20.30 6.00
N ALA A 303 -16.55 -19.13 5.45
CA ALA A 303 -17.55 -19.00 4.40
C ALA A 303 -17.11 -19.64 3.07
N LEU A 304 -15.80 -19.67 2.76
CA LEU A 304 -15.28 -20.35 1.57
C LEU A 304 -15.56 -21.86 1.57
N PHE A 305 -15.75 -22.45 2.76
CA PHE A 305 -16.07 -23.85 2.96
C PHE A 305 -17.53 -24.09 3.35
N GLY A 306 -18.43 -23.14 3.03
CA GLY A 306 -19.86 -23.27 3.34
C GLY A 306 -20.17 -23.36 4.84
N GLY A 307 -19.29 -22.82 5.69
CA GLY A 307 -19.46 -22.82 7.15
C GLY A 307 -18.65 -23.89 7.90
N SER A 308 -18.01 -24.82 7.19
CA SER A 308 -17.33 -25.98 7.78
C SER A 308 -15.91 -26.16 7.20
N PRO A 309 -14.93 -25.35 7.64
CA PRO A 309 -13.56 -25.46 7.16
C PRO A 309 -12.91 -26.79 7.56
N PRO A 310 -11.91 -27.26 6.79
CA PRO A 310 -11.08 -28.41 7.17
C PRO A 310 -10.43 -28.22 8.54
N GLU A 311 -10.16 -29.33 9.23
CA GLU A 311 -9.31 -29.32 10.43
C GLU A 311 -7.88 -28.89 10.06
N ASN A 312 -7.19 -28.22 10.98
CA ASN A 312 -5.80 -27.74 10.81
C ASN A 312 -5.59 -26.74 9.66
N LEU A 313 -6.62 -25.98 9.30
CA LEU A 313 -6.51 -24.83 8.42
C LEU A 313 -5.71 -23.71 9.12
N GLN A 314 -4.49 -23.46 8.66
CA GLN A 314 -3.52 -22.61 9.36
C GLN A 314 -2.94 -21.50 8.49
N SER A 315 -2.83 -21.70 7.19
CA SER A 315 -2.27 -20.70 6.28
C SER A 315 -2.79 -20.95 4.87
N ALA A 316 -2.67 -19.93 4.04
CA ALA A 316 -2.98 -20.03 2.63
C ALA A 316 -2.13 -19.07 1.79
N VAL A 317 -2.08 -19.36 0.49
CA VAL A 317 -1.52 -18.47 -0.53
C VAL A 317 -2.63 -18.15 -1.52
N ILE A 318 -2.81 -16.87 -1.82
CA ILE A 318 -3.67 -16.43 -2.93
C ILE A 318 -2.76 -16.27 -4.15
N ARG A 319 -2.96 -17.11 -5.17
CA ARG A 319 -2.22 -17.08 -6.45
C ARG A 319 -3.03 -16.41 -7.54
N GLY A 320 -2.37 -15.85 -8.56
CA GLY A 320 -3.04 -15.08 -9.61
C GLY A 320 -3.53 -13.74 -9.09
N ALA A 321 -2.84 -13.19 -8.09
CA ALA A 321 -3.19 -11.99 -7.37
C ALA A 321 -2.68 -10.70 -8.06
N ASP A 322 -2.15 -10.81 -9.28
CA ASP A 322 -1.86 -9.64 -10.11
C ASP A 322 -3.08 -8.70 -10.14
N SER A 323 -2.86 -7.40 -9.89
CA SER A 323 -3.87 -6.35 -9.73
C SER A 323 -4.78 -6.46 -8.49
N ILE A 324 -4.46 -7.30 -7.52
CA ILE A 324 -5.25 -7.44 -6.30
C ILE A 324 -4.58 -6.74 -5.14
N VAL A 325 -5.36 -5.96 -4.40
CA VAL A 325 -4.98 -5.40 -3.11
C VAL A 325 -5.99 -5.84 -2.06
N GLY A 326 -5.58 -5.92 -0.81
CA GLY A 326 -6.47 -6.45 0.22
C GLY A 326 -6.00 -6.23 1.65
N LEU A 327 -6.81 -6.76 2.56
CA LEU A 327 -6.51 -6.82 3.97
C LEU A 327 -6.96 -8.16 4.55
N GLU A 328 -6.26 -8.60 5.59
CA GLU A 328 -6.61 -9.74 6.42
C GLU A 328 -7.06 -9.20 7.79
N LEU A 329 -8.18 -9.72 8.30
CA LEU A 329 -8.77 -9.35 9.57
C LEU A 329 -8.82 -10.54 10.51
N PHE A 330 -8.50 -10.28 11.77
CA PHE A 330 -8.62 -11.22 12.88
C PHE A 330 -9.63 -10.66 13.86
N GLY A 331 -10.70 -11.41 14.11
CA GLY A 331 -11.72 -10.97 15.05
C GLY A 331 -12.28 -12.10 15.89
N SER A 332 -12.93 -11.71 16.98
CA SER A 332 -13.59 -12.65 17.87
C SER A 332 -14.97 -13.08 17.36
N GLU A 333 -15.26 -14.36 17.49
CA GLU A 333 -16.62 -14.86 17.33
C GLU A 333 -17.50 -14.30 18.45
N ALA A 334 -18.73 -13.89 18.13
CA ALA A 334 -19.63 -13.27 19.12
C ALA A 334 -19.89 -14.17 20.34
N ALA A 335 -19.83 -15.50 20.15
CA ALA A 335 -20.02 -16.48 21.21
C ALA A 335 -18.88 -16.51 22.25
N SER A 336 -17.69 -15.99 21.90
CA SER A 336 -16.53 -15.93 22.81
C SER A 336 -16.71 -14.90 23.93
N GLY A 337 -17.58 -13.90 23.72
CA GLY A 337 -17.73 -12.74 24.60
C GLY A 337 -16.59 -11.72 24.49
N ASN A 338 -15.60 -11.96 23.63
CA ASN A 338 -14.52 -11.02 23.33
C ASN A 338 -14.93 -10.07 22.20
N HIS A 339 -14.22 -8.96 22.14
CA HIS A 339 -14.39 -7.84 21.23
C HIS A 339 -13.10 -7.54 20.45
N TYR A 340 -12.21 -8.54 20.29
CA TYR A 340 -11.01 -8.32 19.50
C TYR A 340 -11.35 -8.07 18.04
N LEU A 341 -10.72 -7.05 17.47
CA LEU A 341 -10.61 -6.84 16.04
C LEU A 341 -9.25 -6.23 15.75
N SER A 342 -8.52 -6.84 14.83
CA SER A 342 -7.28 -6.31 14.27
C SER A 342 -7.18 -6.70 12.80
N GLY A 343 -6.23 -6.10 12.09
CA GLY A 343 -5.98 -6.43 10.70
C GLY A 343 -4.61 -6.00 10.22
N ILE A 344 -4.20 -6.60 9.13
CA ILE A 344 -2.93 -6.32 8.44
C ILE A 344 -3.20 -6.21 6.94
N LEU A 345 -2.26 -5.58 6.23
CA LEU A 345 -2.26 -5.61 4.77
C LEU A 345 -2.08 -7.03 4.28
N LEU A 346 -2.88 -7.40 3.28
CA LEU A 346 -2.69 -8.63 2.54
C LEU A 346 -1.73 -8.34 1.38
N ASN A 347 -0.55 -8.95 1.40
CA ASN A 347 0.47 -8.78 0.37
C ASN A 347 1.36 -10.04 0.24
N GLY A 348 2.23 -10.04 -0.76
CA GLY A 348 3.22 -11.08 -1.03
C GLY A 348 4.62 -10.77 -0.51
N ASN A 349 4.78 -9.82 0.41
CA ASN A 349 6.11 -9.48 0.90
C ASN A 349 6.66 -10.58 1.83
N ALA A 350 7.93 -10.88 1.62
CA ALA A 350 8.71 -11.78 2.46
C ALA A 350 10.16 -11.28 2.53
N ALA A 351 10.79 -11.44 3.68
CA ALA A 351 12.16 -11.00 3.92
C ALA A 351 12.94 -12.04 4.73
N THR A 352 14.27 -11.97 4.65
CA THR A 352 15.15 -12.83 5.48
C THR A 352 15.33 -12.28 6.90
N SER A 353 14.65 -11.18 7.22
CA SER A 353 14.63 -10.56 8.55
C SER A 353 13.23 -10.07 8.88
N LEU A 354 12.69 -10.54 10.01
CA LEU A 354 11.48 -10.01 10.61
C LEU A 354 11.83 -9.30 11.92
N TYR A 355 11.19 -8.17 12.16
CA TYR A 355 11.42 -7.35 13.35
C TYR A 355 10.15 -7.24 14.19
N PHE A 356 10.28 -7.54 15.48
CA PHE A 356 9.21 -7.47 16.47
C PHE A 356 9.63 -6.50 17.58
N PRO A 357 9.50 -5.18 17.35
CA PRO A 357 10.01 -4.14 18.25
C PRO A 357 9.38 -4.11 19.64
N HIS A 358 8.30 -4.85 19.91
CA HIS A 358 7.61 -4.77 21.20
C HIS A 358 7.09 -6.10 21.73
N MET A 359 7.79 -6.64 22.74
CA MET A 359 7.31 -7.80 23.50
C MET A 359 6.62 -7.38 24.80
N ALA A 360 5.36 -7.79 24.98
CA ALA A 360 4.61 -7.64 26.22
C ALA A 360 4.01 -8.99 26.64
N ALA A 361 4.24 -9.38 27.90
CA ALA A 361 3.56 -10.51 28.54
C ALA A 361 3.51 -10.23 30.04
N ASP A 362 2.43 -9.62 30.49
CA ASP A 362 2.20 -9.29 31.89
C ASP A 362 0.77 -9.66 32.32
N GLY A 363 0.25 -9.08 33.39
CA GLY A 363 -1.10 -9.38 33.87
C GLY A 363 -2.22 -8.82 32.98
N GLU A 364 -1.92 -7.83 32.13
CA GLU A 364 -2.87 -7.17 31.25
C GLU A 364 -2.63 -7.56 29.78
N TRP A 365 -1.37 -7.67 29.35
CA TRP A 365 -0.98 -7.75 27.94
C TRP A 365 -0.38 -9.09 27.54
N TRP A 366 -0.61 -9.47 26.29
CA TRP A 366 0.06 -10.57 25.61
C TRP A 366 0.54 -10.17 24.22
N THR A 367 1.65 -10.76 23.79
CA THR A 367 2.17 -10.68 22.42
C THR A 367 2.22 -12.07 21.82
N GLY A 368 1.79 -12.20 20.57
CA GLY A 368 1.96 -13.37 19.71
C GLY A 368 2.77 -13.01 18.47
N ILE A 369 3.63 -13.91 18.04
CA ILE A 369 4.42 -13.75 16.80
C ILE A 369 4.04 -14.83 15.79
N VAL A 370 4.10 -14.47 14.52
CA VAL A 370 3.90 -15.38 13.38
C VAL A 370 5.10 -15.27 12.45
N ALA A 371 5.64 -16.42 12.03
CA ALA A 371 6.56 -16.54 10.91
C ALA A 371 6.03 -17.63 9.97
N TYR A 372 5.91 -17.33 8.70
CA TYR A 372 5.38 -18.21 7.67
C TYR A 372 6.42 -18.42 6.59
N ASN A 373 6.60 -19.67 6.16
CA ASN A 373 7.49 -20.03 5.07
C ASN A 373 6.70 -20.12 3.75
N PRO A 374 6.74 -19.08 2.89
CA PRO A 374 6.15 -19.14 1.56
C PRO A 374 7.01 -19.92 0.56
N SER A 375 8.27 -20.24 0.91
CA SER A 375 9.22 -20.88 0.01
C SER A 375 8.83 -22.34 -0.26
N GLY A 376 9.24 -22.85 -1.42
CA GLY A 376 9.14 -24.27 -1.76
C GLY A 376 10.22 -25.14 -1.10
N MET A 377 11.07 -24.55 -0.25
CA MET A 377 12.19 -25.17 0.43
C MET A 377 12.01 -25.17 1.95
N MET A 378 12.74 -26.03 2.64
CA MET A 378 12.78 -26.00 4.11
C MET A 378 13.65 -24.82 4.56
N GLU A 379 13.24 -24.12 5.60
CA GLU A 379 13.92 -22.95 6.13
C GLU A 379 14.36 -23.13 7.56
N MET A 380 15.55 -22.63 7.88
CA MET A 380 15.96 -22.43 9.26
C MET A 380 15.63 -21.00 9.65
N ILE A 381 14.88 -20.84 10.73
CA ILE A 381 14.69 -19.53 11.38
C ILE A 381 15.44 -19.49 12.70
N THR A 382 15.98 -18.32 13.05
CA THR A 382 16.62 -18.04 14.34
C THR A 382 15.99 -16.80 14.96
N ILE A 383 15.30 -17.00 16.09
CA ILE A 383 14.70 -15.97 16.91
C ILE A 383 15.76 -15.49 17.91
N THR A 384 16.16 -14.23 17.81
CA THR A 384 17.17 -13.60 18.66
C THR A 384 16.50 -12.56 19.58
N PRO A 385 16.55 -12.74 20.90
CA PRO A 385 16.00 -11.78 21.85
C PRO A 385 16.99 -10.68 22.22
N PHE A 386 16.46 -9.50 22.52
CA PHE A 386 17.23 -8.33 22.91
C PHE A 386 16.61 -7.66 24.13
N ARG A 387 17.47 -7.14 25.02
CA ARG A 387 17.05 -6.22 26.07
C ARG A 387 16.75 -4.83 25.51
N GLN A 388 16.08 -4.01 26.30
CA GLN A 388 15.76 -2.63 25.94
C GLN A 388 17.03 -1.78 25.68
N ASP A 389 18.12 -2.03 26.41
CA ASP A 389 19.40 -1.32 26.26
C ASP A 389 20.24 -1.76 25.03
N GLY A 390 19.74 -2.72 24.25
CA GLY A 390 20.41 -3.27 23.07
C GLY A 390 21.30 -4.48 23.34
N THR A 391 21.38 -4.96 24.59
CA THR A 391 22.10 -6.20 24.90
C THR A 391 21.45 -7.39 24.19
N VAL A 392 22.23 -8.09 23.37
CA VAL A 392 21.80 -9.31 22.68
C VAL A 392 21.79 -10.49 23.63
N LEU A 393 20.66 -11.21 23.71
CA LEU A 393 20.48 -12.41 24.53
C LEU A 393 20.79 -13.66 23.70
N ALA A 394 21.96 -13.71 23.06
CA ALA A 394 22.30 -14.72 22.06
C ALA A 394 22.28 -16.18 22.59
N ALA A 395 22.56 -16.38 23.88
CA ALA A 395 22.50 -17.71 24.50
C ALA A 395 21.06 -18.26 24.58
N GLU A 396 20.06 -17.39 24.50
CA GLU A 396 18.63 -17.71 24.57
C GLU A 396 17.98 -17.71 23.18
N ALA A 397 18.79 -17.64 22.11
CA ALA A 397 18.27 -17.67 20.75
C ALA A 397 17.64 -19.04 20.44
N ILE A 398 16.49 -19.01 19.79
CA ILE A 398 15.73 -20.21 19.43
C ILE A 398 15.91 -20.45 17.94
N SER A 399 16.42 -21.62 17.57
CA SER A 399 16.50 -22.04 16.16
C SER A 399 15.57 -23.21 15.90
N LEU A 400 14.79 -23.10 14.83
CA LEU A 400 13.86 -24.14 14.40
C LEU A 400 13.79 -24.22 12.88
N VAL A 401 13.26 -25.33 12.38
CA VAL A 401 13.04 -25.56 10.95
C VAL A 401 11.57 -25.31 10.63
N LEU A 402 11.32 -24.56 9.57
CA LEU A 402 10.01 -24.39 8.94
C LEU A 402 10.00 -25.15 7.61
N MET A 403 9.09 -26.11 7.47
CA MET A 403 8.84 -26.79 6.20
C MET A 403 8.13 -25.85 5.20
N PRO A 404 8.13 -26.16 3.89
CA PRO A 404 7.35 -25.40 2.91
C PRO A 404 5.89 -25.25 3.34
N ALA A 405 5.33 -24.04 3.23
CA ALA A 405 3.98 -23.67 3.66
C ALA A 405 3.68 -23.85 5.16
N GLU A 406 4.68 -24.17 5.99
CA GLU A 406 4.53 -24.22 7.44
C GLU A 406 4.56 -22.80 8.04
N ARG A 407 3.77 -22.60 9.10
CA ARG A 407 3.87 -21.43 9.96
C ARG A 407 4.40 -21.82 11.34
N TYR A 408 5.20 -20.95 11.93
CA TYR A 408 5.49 -20.93 13.34
C TYR A 408 4.66 -19.84 14.01
N THR A 409 3.96 -20.18 15.09
CA THR A 409 3.18 -19.24 15.89
C THR A 409 3.47 -19.48 17.36
N ALA A 410 3.75 -18.43 18.12
CA ALA A 410 3.99 -18.55 19.55
C ALA A 410 3.54 -17.30 20.30
N ALA A 411 2.95 -17.51 21.49
CA ALA A 411 2.80 -16.43 22.46
C ALA A 411 4.16 -16.17 23.13
N PHE A 412 4.50 -14.92 23.40
CA PHE A 412 5.77 -14.53 24.01
C PHE A 412 6.02 -15.28 25.34
N SER A 413 4.98 -15.42 26.17
CA SER A 413 5.03 -16.17 27.42
C SER A 413 5.36 -17.67 27.26
N SER A 414 5.11 -18.23 26.07
CA SER A 414 5.39 -19.64 25.76
C SER A 414 6.79 -19.88 25.18
N LEU A 415 7.50 -18.82 24.77
CA LEU A 415 8.83 -18.94 24.17
C LEU A 415 9.93 -19.30 25.19
N GLY A 416 9.65 -19.16 26.49
CA GLY A 416 10.64 -19.43 27.55
C GLY A 416 11.80 -18.42 27.57
N LEU A 417 11.61 -17.25 26.97
CA LEU A 417 12.62 -16.20 26.90
C LEU A 417 12.71 -15.43 28.23
N PRO A 418 13.86 -14.77 28.51
CA PRO A 418 14.02 -13.97 29.71
C PRO A 418 12.95 -12.87 29.85
N PRO A 419 12.44 -12.59 31.06
CA PRO A 419 11.42 -11.56 31.29
C PRO A 419 11.84 -10.13 30.89
N ASP A 420 13.13 -9.87 30.78
CA ASP A 420 13.70 -8.58 30.36
C ASP A 420 13.92 -8.47 28.84
N THR A 421 13.41 -9.43 28.07
CA THR A 421 13.37 -9.37 26.60
C THR A 421 12.38 -8.28 26.16
N ALA A 422 12.89 -7.28 25.44
CA ALA A 422 12.12 -6.10 25.05
C ALA A 422 11.67 -6.11 23.58
N TRP A 423 12.42 -6.80 22.71
CA TRP A 423 12.12 -6.96 21.28
C TRP A 423 12.80 -8.22 20.72
N LEU A 424 12.31 -8.72 19.58
CA LEU A 424 12.83 -9.90 18.89
C LEU A 424 13.23 -9.59 17.45
N TRP A 425 14.22 -10.34 16.97
CA TRP A 425 14.62 -10.42 15.57
C TRP A 425 14.57 -11.86 15.09
N ILE A 426 13.84 -12.13 14.01
CA ILE A 426 13.94 -13.42 13.32
C ILE A 426 14.81 -13.26 12.09
N ARG A 427 15.84 -14.10 11.97
CA ARG A 427 16.60 -14.31 10.73
C ARG A 427 16.23 -15.64 10.10
N SER A 428 16.20 -15.71 8.79
CA SER A 428 15.90 -16.93 8.04
C SER A 428 16.87 -17.18 6.89
N SER A 429 16.97 -18.44 6.45
CA SER A 429 17.77 -18.85 5.29
C SER A 429 17.19 -18.37 3.95
N GLU A 430 15.87 -18.41 3.79
CA GLU A 430 15.13 -17.82 2.66
C GLU A 430 14.09 -16.82 3.18
N PRO A 431 13.50 -15.98 2.30
CA PRO A 431 12.47 -15.03 2.68
C PRO A 431 11.27 -15.69 3.38
N VAL A 432 10.90 -15.16 4.54
CA VAL A 432 9.71 -15.53 5.30
C VAL A 432 8.77 -14.32 5.40
N SER A 433 7.47 -14.58 5.48
CA SER A 433 6.48 -13.57 5.83
C SER A 433 6.09 -13.70 7.30
N GLY A 434 5.48 -12.69 7.90
CA GLY A 434 5.12 -12.76 9.31
C GLY A 434 4.65 -11.44 9.88
N PHE A 435 4.03 -11.52 11.05
CA PHE A 435 3.43 -10.38 11.73
C PHE A 435 3.39 -10.61 13.24
N GLU A 436 3.20 -9.52 13.98
CA GLU A 436 2.97 -9.53 15.42
C GLU A 436 1.49 -9.26 15.71
N LEU A 437 0.96 -9.93 16.72
CA LEU A 437 -0.29 -9.54 17.38
C LEU A 437 0.01 -9.19 18.84
N PHE A 438 -0.65 -8.17 19.34
CA PHE A 438 -0.56 -7.74 20.72
C PHE A 438 -1.95 -7.34 21.17
N GLY A 439 -2.34 -7.82 22.33
CA GLY A 439 -3.68 -7.61 22.85
C GLY A 439 -3.71 -7.66 24.36
N THR A 440 -4.85 -7.31 24.92
CA THR A 440 -5.12 -7.46 26.34
C THR A 440 -5.73 -8.82 26.64
N TYR A 441 -5.71 -9.27 27.89
CA TYR A 441 -6.39 -10.50 28.31
C TYR A 441 -7.89 -10.31 28.60
N ASP A 442 -8.37 -9.06 28.66
CA ASP A 442 -9.76 -8.71 28.98
C ASP A 442 -10.73 -8.84 27.80
N GLY A 443 -10.26 -9.24 26.62
CA GLY A 443 -11.11 -9.43 25.45
C GLY A 443 -11.30 -8.19 24.58
N THR A 444 -10.78 -7.03 24.94
CA THR A 444 -11.24 -5.74 24.36
C THR A 444 -10.35 -5.17 23.27
N ARG A 445 -9.04 -5.41 23.35
CA ARG A 445 -8.04 -4.70 22.54
C ARG A 445 -7.12 -5.68 21.84
N LEU A 446 -6.97 -5.51 20.53
CA LEU A 446 -6.05 -6.26 19.71
C LEU A 446 -5.50 -5.34 18.62
N ALA A 447 -4.22 -5.45 18.35
CA ALA A 447 -3.62 -4.84 17.19
C ALA A 447 -2.56 -5.76 16.59
N GLY A 448 -2.21 -5.47 15.35
CA GLY A 448 -1.31 -6.28 14.58
C GLY A 448 -0.65 -5.49 13.47
N TYR A 449 0.58 -5.86 13.17
CA TYR A 449 1.32 -5.29 12.04
C TYR A 449 2.32 -6.30 11.48
N THR A 450 2.66 -6.10 10.21
CA THR A 450 3.67 -6.92 9.52
C THR A 450 5.06 -6.73 10.13
N GLY A 451 5.80 -7.82 10.30
CA GLY A 451 7.21 -7.78 10.70
C GLY A 451 8.17 -7.63 9.51
N VAL A 452 7.65 -7.62 8.28
CA VAL A 452 8.39 -7.66 7.01
C VAL A 452 8.61 -6.24 6.48
N ASP A 453 9.83 -5.91 6.07
CA ASP A 453 10.18 -4.66 5.38
C ASP A 453 9.78 -3.36 6.10
N ILE A 454 9.67 -3.39 7.43
CA ILE A 454 9.29 -2.23 8.26
C ILE A 454 10.48 -1.35 8.70
N ALA A 455 11.67 -1.60 8.15
CA ALA A 455 12.87 -0.86 8.52
C ALA A 455 13.16 0.28 7.54
N GLY A 456 13.31 1.49 8.06
CA GLY A 456 13.53 2.70 7.26
C GLY A 456 14.43 3.72 7.94
N THR A 457 14.84 4.73 7.18
CA THR A 457 15.57 5.91 7.70
C THR A 457 14.64 7.11 7.89
N GLU A 458 13.39 7.00 7.46
CA GLU A 458 12.39 8.06 7.51
C GLU A 458 11.01 7.42 7.58
N GLY A 459 10.04 8.11 8.16
CA GLY A 459 8.65 7.69 8.12
C GLY A 459 7.75 8.57 8.99
N VAL A 460 6.46 8.26 8.98
CA VAL A 460 5.45 8.98 9.76
C VAL A 460 4.68 8.05 10.70
N PHE A 461 4.40 8.56 11.91
CA PHE A 461 3.43 8.01 12.83
C PHE A 461 2.12 8.76 12.61
N PRO A 462 1.16 8.17 11.88
CA PRO A 462 0.13 8.91 11.17
C PRO A 462 -0.92 9.60 12.04
N LYS A 463 -1.04 9.20 13.32
CA LYS A 463 -2.09 9.72 14.21
C LYS A 463 -1.59 9.84 15.63
N LEU A 464 -1.72 11.04 16.21
CA LEU A 464 -1.64 11.24 17.65
C LEU A 464 -3.06 11.20 18.24
N GLU A 465 -3.34 10.19 19.05
CA GLU A 465 -4.65 10.00 19.65
C GLU A 465 -4.95 11.13 20.65
N LYS A 466 -6.12 11.75 20.49
CA LYS A 466 -6.54 12.91 21.29
C LYS A 466 -7.40 12.51 22.47
N ASP A 467 -8.12 11.41 22.33
CA ASP A 467 -8.95 10.83 23.39
C ASP A 467 -8.39 9.45 23.77
N GLY A 468 -7.21 9.48 24.39
CA GLY A 468 -6.45 8.26 24.68
C GLY A 468 -4.97 8.55 24.83
N TRP A 469 -4.14 7.69 24.25
CA TRP A 469 -2.69 7.78 24.28
C TRP A 469 -2.06 7.27 22.99
N THR A 470 -0.88 7.81 22.70
CA THR A 470 -0.02 7.34 21.62
C THR A 470 1.35 6.98 22.18
N GLY A 471 1.73 5.71 22.06
CA GLY A 471 3.07 5.20 22.29
C GLY A 471 3.87 5.18 20.99
N ILE A 472 5.16 5.51 21.07
CA ILE A 472 6.11 5.42 19.98
C ILE A 472 7.30 4.59 20.44
N ALA A 473 7.83 3.75 19.56
CA ALA A 473 9.05 2.98 19.77
C ALA A 473 9.98 3.06 18.56
N PHE A 474 11.28 3.09 18.82
CA PHE A 474 12.36 2.94 17.86
C PHE A 474 13.26 1.81 18.29
N VAL A 475 13.64 0.96 17.35
CA VAL A 475 14.75 0.02 17.50
C VAL A 475 15.80 0.38 16.46
N ASN A 476 17.02 0.67 16.91
CA ASN A 476 18.13 0.92 16.00
C ASN A 476 18.74 -0.41 15.54
N ILE A 477 18.54 -0.77 14.28
CA ILE A 477 19.10 -2.00 13.69
C ILE A 477 20.42 -1.75 12.96
N GLY A 478 20.92 -0.51 12.98
CA GLY A 478 22.22 -0.11 12.45
C GLY A 478 23.37 -0.51 13.37
N GLY A 479 24.59 -0.47 12.80
CA GLY A 479 25.82 -0.78 13.54
C GLY A 479 26.34 0.36 14.41
N ASP A 480 25.88 1.59 14.16
CA ASP A 480 26.30 2.81 14.85
C ASP A 480 25.13 3.43 15.64
N THR A 481 25.44 4.39 16.52
CA THR A 481 24.39 5.14 17.24
C THR A 481 23.59 5.99 16.24
N ALA A 482 22.28 5.77 16.18
CA ALA A 482 21.37 6.55 15.35
C ALA A 482 21.12 7.93 15.93
N VAL A 483 21.08 8.93 15.07
CA VAL A 483 20.60 10.30 15.34
C VAL A 483 19.24 10.46 14.68
N ILE A 484 18.19 10.47 15.51
CA ILE A 484 16.79 10.54 15.06
C ILE A 484 16.28 11.95 15.26
N ARG A 485 15.85 12.60 14.18
CA ARG A 485 15.14 13.87 14.25
C ARG A 485 13.64 13.60 14.20
N LEU A 486 12.93 13.95 15.25
CA LEU A 486 11.47 13.94 15.34
C LEU A 486 10.91 15.32 15.07
N THR A 487 9.81 15.39 14.33
CA THR A 487 9.04 16.62 14.11
C THR A 487 7.55 16.32 14.26
N ALA A 488 6.87 17.00 15.19
CA ALA A 488 5.43 16.93 15.34
C ALA A 488 4.76 18.01 14.47
N HIS A 489 3.76 17.64 13.67
CA HIS A 489 3.08 18.55 12.73
C HIS A 489 1.59 18.62 13.03
N ASP A 490 0.94 19.78 12.85
CA ASP A 490 -0.51 19.89 12.82
C ASP A 490 -1.11 19.49 11.45
N ASP A 491 -2.43 19.43 11.33
CA ASP A 491 -3.10 19.05 10.07
C ASP A 491 -2.78 20.01 8.91
N GLY A 492 -2.39 21.26 9.19
CA GLY A 492 -1.96 22.23 8.17
C GLY A 492 -0.51 22.03 7.71
N GLY A 493 0.22 21.09 8.30
CA GLY A 493 1.63 20.80 8.03
C GLY A 493 2.62 21.67 8.79
N ARG A 494 2.14 22.55 9.67
CA ARG A 494 3.02 23.39 10.48
C ARG A 494 3.69 22.54 11.55
N SER A 495 5.03 22.67 11.64
CA SER A 495 5.79 22.08 12.73
C SER A 495 5.41 22.73 14.07
N ILE A 496 4.99 21.90 15.02
CA ILE A 496 4.63 22.26 16.39
C ILE A 496 5.83 22.15 17.32
N ALA A 497 6.59 21.06 17.18
CA ALA A 497 7.79 20.79 17.96
C ALA A 497 8.76 19.92 17.16
N ALA A 498 10.04 20.02 17.49
CA ALA A 498 11.07 19.13 16.96
C ALA A 498 12.03 18.72 18.08
N ARG A 499 12.58 17.51 17.98
CA ARG A 499 13.58 17.01 18.94
C ARG A 499 14.55 16.05 18.24
N GLU A 500 15.79 16.06 18.68
CA GLU A 500 16.76 15.03 18.34
C GLU A 500 16.85 13.97 19.47
N LEU A 501 16.84 12.71 19.08
CA LEU A 501 17.08 11.56 19.95
C LEU A 501 18.34 10.82 19.48
N ARG A 502 19.02 10.18 20.42
CA ARG A 502 20.14 9.27 20.13
C ARG A 502 19.77 7.88 20.61
N VAL A 503 19.95 6.88 19.76
CA VAL A 503 19.60 5.49 20.06
C VAL A 503 20.78 4.60 19.68
N SER A 504 21.34 3.90 20.66
CA SER A 504 22.53 3.05 20.49
C SER A 504 22.20 1.82 19.61
N PRO A 505 23.19 1.12 19.03
CA PRO A 505 22.94 -0.11 18.26
C PRO A 505 22.12 -1.12 19.06
N ASN A 506 21.09 -1.70 18.43
CA ASN A 506 20.10 -2.62 19.00
C ASN A 506 19.22 -2.06 20.14
N GLU A 507 19.45 -0.83 20.59
CA GLU A 507 18.67 -0.22 21.66
C GLU A 507 17.22 -0.01 21.20
N LYS A 508 16.28 -0.32 22.10
CA LYS A 508 14.87 0.04 21.97
C LYS A 508 14.60 1.31 22.79
N ARG A 509 14.27 2.39 22.11
CA ARG A 509 13.79 3.63 22.73
C ARG A 509 12.28 3.72 22.59
N MET A 510 11.54 3.76 23.70
CA MET A 510 10.07 3.89 23.69
C MET A 510 9.56 4.89 24.73
N GLY A 511 8.33 5.34 24.55
CA GLY A 511 7.62 6.29 25.41
C GLY A 511 6.34 6.80 24.74
N THR A 512 5.53 7.55 25.49
CA THR A 512 4.41 8.31 24.89
C THR A 512 4.94 9.36 23.91
N ALA A 513 4.10 9.80 22.98
CA ALA A 513 4.45 10.86 22.04
C ALA A 513 4.96 12.11 22.78
N GLU A 514 4.32 12.51 23.88
CA GLU A 514 4.71 13.66 24.70
C GLU A 514 6.10 13.47 25.34
N GLU A 515 6.37 12.28 25.89
CA GLU A 515 7.69 11.94 26.47
C GLU A 515 8.80 11.93 25.40
N MET A 516 8.48 11.52 24.17
CA MET A 516 9.39 11.60 23.04
C MET A 516 9.78 13.03 22.70
N PHE A 517 9.01 14.05 23.09
CA PHE A 517 9.36 15.47 22.93
C PHE A 517 9.78 16.16 24.25
N SER A 518 10.24 15.40 25.25
CA SER A 518 10.65 15.91 26.58
C SER A 518 9.54 16.66 27.32
N GLY A 519 8.28 16.30 27.08
CA GLY A 519 7.12 17.01 27.65
C GLY A 519 6.83 18.37 26.99
N SER A 520 7.44 18.69 25.84
CA SER A 520 7.00 19.82 25.02
C SER A 520 5.52 19.65 24.69
N ASN A 521 4.76 20.75 24.71
CA ASN A 521 3.34 20.69 24.39
C ASN A 521 3.12 20.43 22.90
N ILE A 522 2.78 19.19 22.57
CA ILE A 522 2.42 18.74 21.22
C ILE A 522 0.91 18.54 21.05
N ALA A 523 0.07 19.08 21.95
CA ALA A 523 -1.38 18.86 21.91
C ALA A 523 -2.03 19.30 20.58
N ALA A 524 -1.46 20.30 19.90
CA ALA A 524 -1.91 20.76 18.59
C ALA A 524 -1.40 19.91 17.40
N ALA A 525 -0.44 19.01 17.62
CA ALA A 525 0.10 18.18 16.56
C ALA A 525 -0.87 17.04 16.21
N ALA A 526 -1.04 16.73 14.95
CA ALA A 526 -1.86 15.65 14.44
C ALA A 526 -1.07 14.35 14.26
N TYR A 527 0.21 14.44 13.89
CA TYR A 527 1.06 13.30 13.58
C TYR A 527 2.54 13.64 13.86
N VAL A 528 3.41 12.62 13.83
CA VAL A 528 4.87 12.79 14.01
C VAL A 528 5.61 12.24 12.80
N HIS A 529 6.54 13.02 12.27
CA HIS A 529 7.51 12.61 11.26
C HIS A 529 8.86 12.33 11.93
N TYR A 530 9.60 11.34 11.44
CA TYR A 530 10.99 11.13 11.85
C TYR A 530 11.92 10.96 10.64
N SER A 531 13.17 11.35 10.82
CA SER A 531 14.30 11.01 9.94
C SER A 531 15.50 10.55 10.76
N SER A 532 16.34 9.68 10.22
CA SER A 532 17.46 9.03 10.89
C SER A 532 18.64 8.83 9.94
N ASP A 533 19.85 8.91 10.48
CA ASP A 533 21.10 8.57 9.76
C ASP A 533 21.41 7.07 9.75
N GLN A 534 20.65 6.26 10.49
CA GLN A 534 20.69 4.80 10.51
C GLN A 534 19.31 4.21 10.18
N LYS A 535 19.29 2.95 9.72
CA LYS A 535 18.03 2.21 9.57
C LYS A 535 17.45 1.89 10.95
N LEU A 536 16.17 2.18 11.11
CA LEU A 536 15.39 1.94 12.31
C LEU A 536 14.19 1.07 11.99
N VAL A 537 13.75 0.30 12.99
CA VAL A 537 12.37 -0.19 13.04
C VAL A 537 11.61 0.76 13.94
N ALA A 538 10.63 1.45 13.37
CA ALA A 538 9.84 2.47 14.05
C ALA A 538 8.38 2.01 14.12
N PHE A 539 7.78 2.09 15.30
CA PHE A 539 6.43 1.58 15.55
C PHE A 539 5.64 2.57 16.41
N GLN A 540 4.36 2.71 16.08
CA GLN A 540 3.39 3.47 16.86
C GLN A 540 2.30 2.54 17.38
N LEU A 541 1.84 2.80 18.60
CA LEU A 541 0.67 2.18 19.20
C LEU A 541 -0.28 3.25 19.73
N ASN A 542 -1.54 3.22 19.29
CA ASN A 542 -2.59 4.11 19.77
C ASN A 542 -3.58 3.31 20.61
N GLY A 543 -3.97 3.85 21.76
CA GLY A 543 -5.05 3.33 22.59
C GLY A 543 -6.05 4.42 22.90
N SER A 544 -7.33 4.10 22.87
CA SER A 544 -8.41 5.05 23.19
C SER A 544 -8.82 4.96 24.65
N SER A 545 -9.41 6.05 25.16
CA SER A 545 -9.89 6.14 26.54
C SER A 545 -11.08 5.21 26.84
N ASP A 546 -11.85 4.84 25.82
CA ASP A 546 -12.96 3.87 25.89
C ASP A 546 -12.50 2.41 26.01
N GLY A 547 -11.19 2.15 25.88
CA GLY A 547 -10.61 0.80 25.96
C GLY A 547 -10.93 -0.11 24.77
N MET A 548 -11.40 0.42 23.64
CA MET A 548 -11.77 -0.38 22.44
C MET A 548 -10.76 -0.26 21.31
N MET A 549 -9.94 0.79 21.27
CA MET A 549 -8.85 0.91 20.31
C MET A 549 -7.58 0.29 20.87
N LEU A 550 -7.00 -0.55 20.04
CA LEU A 550 -5.58 -0.75 20.00
C LEU A 550 -5.22 -0.74 18.52
N ASP A 551 -4.37 0.18 18.10
CA ASP A 551 -3.94 0.31 16.72
C ASP A 551 -2.42 0.40 16.71
N GLY A 552 -1.77 -0.63 16.21
CA GLY A 552 -0.32 -0.64 16.09
C GLY A 552 0.09 -0.76 14.64
N GLN A 553 0.95 0.16 14.21
CA GLN A 553 1.43 0.23 12.85
C GLN A 553 2.93 0.55 12.85
N PRO A 554 3.69 0.00 11.89
CA PRO A 554 5.01 0.53 11.60
C PRO A 554 4.86 1.98 11.14
N ALA A 555 5.92 2.76 11.29
CA ALA A 555 5.94 4.07 10.67
C ALA A 555 5.83 3.94 9.14
N GLN A 556 4.97 4.75 8.53
CA GLN A 556 4.63 4.70 7.12
C GLN A 556 5.57 5.53 6.26
#